data_AF-A0A0P1IUP0-F1
#
_entry.id   AF-A0A0P1IUP0-F1
#
_cell.length_a   1.000
_cell.length_b   1.000
_cell.length_c   1.000
_cell.angle_alpha   90.00
_cell.angle_beta   90.00
_cell.angle_gamma   90.00
#
_symmetry.space_group_name_H-M   'P 1'
#
loop_
_entity.id
_entity.type
_entity.pdbx_description
1 polymer ?
#
loop_
_entity_poly.entity_id
_entity_poly.type
_entity_poly.pdbx_seq_one_letter_code
_entity_poly.pdbx_strand_id
1 'polypeptide(L)'
;MSLRAKINESLKEAMKSRDKERLSTLRLMNAAIKDMDISLRGEGKEEGASEADVLQILSKMVKQRQESAKTYEEGGRLDLAEGELKEITVIEDFLPRKLSDDEITAAIDAVVAEVGASSIRDMGKVMGGLKAKYTGQMDFGQVGGMVKARLNQ
;
A
#
# COMPACT_ATOMS: atom_id res chain seq x y z
N MET A 1 0.07 19.70 -0.25
CA MET A 1 1.23 19.11 0.46
C MET A 1 1.37 17.67 0.02
N SER A 2 2.56 17.25 -0.40
CA SER A 2 2.80 15.86 -0.84
C SER A 2 2.67 14.87 0.31
N LEU A 3 2.48 13.60 0.00
CA LEU A 3 2.37 12.54 1.01
C LEU A 3 3.60 12.48 1.93
N ARG A 4 4.82 12.57 1.36
CA ARG A 4 6.07 12.65 2.13
C ARG A 4 6.10 13.84 3.08
N ALA A 5 5.64 14.99 2.61
CA ALA A 5 5.60 16.18 3.43
C ALA A 5 4.63 15.98 4.61
N LYS A 6 3.43 15.42 4.37
CA LYS A 6 2.46 15.09 5.44
C LYS A 6 3.05 14.14 6.49
N ILE A 7 3.73 13.06 6.06
CA ILE A 7 4.40 12.11 6.97
C ILE A 7 5.44 12.82 7.85
N ASN A 8 6.24 13.72 7.26
CA ASN A 8 7.25 14.48 7.99
C ASN A 8 6.66 15.52 8.95
N GLU A 9 5.50 16.11 8.63
CA GLU A 9 4.77 16.98 9.54
C GLU A 9 4.21 16.20 10.72
N SER A 10 3.50 15.10 10.48
CA SER A 10 3.00 14.22 11.53
C SER A 10 4.12 13.66 12.41
N LEU A 11 5.32 13.44 11.85
CA LEU A 11 6.50 13.04 12.63
C LEU A 11 6.89 14.13 13.64
N LYS A 12 6.89 15.39 13.23
CA LYS A 12 7.16 16.55 14.11
C LYS A 12 6.10 16.69 15.18
N GLU A 13 4.84 16.50 14.82
CA GLU A 13 3.72 16.53 15.77
C GLU A 13 3.85 15.41 16.81
N ALA A 14 4.12 14.17 16.40
CA ALA A 14 4.33 13.04 17.31
C ALA A 14 5.52 13.27 18.27
N MET A 15 6.60 13.92 17.81
CA MET A 15 7.70 14.33 18.68
C MET A 15 7.26 15.36 19.73
N LYS A 16 6.41 16.32 19.35
CA LYS A 16 5.92 17.38 20.24
C LYS A 16 4.92 16.84 21.27
N SER A 17 4.01 15.95 20.85
CA SER A 17 3.02 15.32 21.73
C SER A 17 3.60 14.18 22.57
N ARG A 18 4.82 13.73 22.28
CA ARG A 18 5.47 12.56 22.90
C ARG A 18 4.68 11.26 22.69
N ASP A 19 3.96 11.18 21.58
CA ASP A 19 3.29 9.96 21.14
C ASP A 19 4.34 8.97 20.62
N LYS A 20 4.83 8.11 21.51
CA LYS A 20 5.96 7.22 21.23
C LYS A 20 5.65 6.22 20.12
N GLU A 21 4.42 5.70 20.10
CA GLU A 21 3.99 4.66 19.17
C GLU A 21 3.86 5.22 17.76
N ARG A 22 3.11 6.32 17.60
CA ARG A 22 3.01 7.02 16.32
C ARG A 22 4.39 7.47 15.83
N LEU A 23 5.25 7.96 16.73
CA LEU A 23 6.61 8.38 16.42
C LEU A 23 7.47 7.22 15.88
N SER A 24 7.43 6.03 16.48
CA SER A 24 8.17 4.88 15.97
C SER A 24 7.68 4.45 14.60
N THR A 25 6.36 4.36 14.38
CA THR A 25 5.81 3.93 13.09
C THR A 25 6.14 4.93 11.99
N LEU A 26 6.01 6.24 12.24
CA LEU A 26 6.37 7.29 11.27
C LEU A 26 7.86 7.27 10.90
N ARG A 27 8.75 6.90 11.84
CA ARG A 27 10.18 6.71 11.54
C ARG A 27 10.41 5.50 10.65
N LEU A 28 9.72 4.39 10.90
CA LEU A 28 9.79 3.20 10.05
C LEU A 28 9.28 3.49 8.64
N MET A 29 8.19 4.25 8.50
CA MET A 29 7.67 4.68 7.20
C MET A 29 8.70 5.52 6.44
N ASN A 30 9.30 6.52 7.08
CA ASN A 30 10.34 7.34 6.45
C ASN A 30 11.58 6.54 6.07
N ALA A 31 11.98 5.55 6.89
CA ALA A 31 13.08 4.65 6.56
C ALA A 31 12.76 3.82 5.31
N ALA A 32 11.58 3.20 5.24
CA ALA A 32 11.15 2.42 4.08
C ALA A 32 11.07 3.25 2.78
N ILE A 33 10.60 4.50 2.88
CA ILE A 33 10.58 5.44 1.75
C ILE A 33 12.01 5.78 1.30
N LYS A 34 12.91 6.02 2.25
CA LYS A 34 14.32 6.32 1.93
C LYS A 34 15.03 5.13 1.31
N ASP A 35 14.80 3.92 1.81
CA ASP A 35 15.37 2.69 1.23
C ASP A 35 14.88 2.48 -0.20
N MET A 36 13.60 2.78 -0.46
CA MET A 36 13.04 2.79 -1.81
C MET A 36 13.70 3.84 -2.71
N ASP A 37 13.94 5.07 -2.22
CA ASP A 37 14.67 6.09 -2.98
C ASP A 37 16.07 5.61 -3.37
N ILE A 38 16.79 4.99 -2.45
CA ILE A 38 18.14 4.46 -2.69
C ILE A 38 18.08 3.36 -3.75
N SER A 39 17.12 2.45 -3.65
CA SER A 39 16.93 1.37 -4.63
C SER A 39 16.65 1.93 -6.03
N LEU A 40 15.70 2.88 -6.14
CA LEU A 40 15.31 3.47 -7.43
C LEU A 40 16.44 4.27 -8.08
N ARG A 41 17.26 4.97 -7.28
CA ARG A 41 18.47 5.63 -7.79
C ARG A 41 19.47 4.64 -8.35
N GLY A 42 19.64 3.48 -7.70
CA GLY A 42 20.45 2.38 -8.23
C GLY A 42 19.98 1.83 -9.59
N GLU A 43 18.70 2.02 -9.91
CA GLU A 43 18.07 1.66 -11.18
C GLU A 43 18.07 2.81 -12.21
N GLY A 44 18.74 3.94 -11.92
CA GLY A 44 18.82 5.10 -12.81
C GLY A 44 17.65 6.09 -12.70
N LYS A 45 16.79 5.96 -11.69
CA LYS A 45 15.72 6.94 -11.39
C LYS A 45 16.22 7.95 -10.35
N GLU A 46 16.95 8.96 -10.82
CA GLU A 46 17.56 10.02 -9.99
C GLU A 46 16.55 10.77 -9.11
N GLU A 47 15.31 10.93 -9.59
CA GLU A 47 14.25 11.67 -8.87
C GLU A 47 13.72 10.95 -7.61
N GLY A 48 14.02 9.67 -7.43
CA GLY A 48 13.54 8.86 -6.31
C GLY A 48 12.09 8.39 -6.47
N ALA A 49 11.45 8.00 -5.37
CA ALA A 49 10.12 7.41 -5.37
C ALA A 49 9.03 8.48 -5.56
N SER A 50 8.17 8.26 -6.55
CA SER A 50 6.97 9.05 -6.83
C SER A 50 5.90 8.91 -5.72
N GLU A 51 4.83 9.72 -5.74
CA GLU A 51 3.72 9.54 -4.79
C GLU A 51 3.07 8.15 -4.90
N ALA A 52 2.98 7.60 -6.11
CA ALA A 52 2.47 6.25 -6.33
C ALA A 52 3.37 5.18 -5.68
N ASP A 53 4.70 5.35 -5.80
CA ASP A 53 5.67 4.44 -5.17
C ASP A 53 5.56 4.52 -3.63
N VAL A 54 5.38 5.73 -3.08
CA VAL A 54 5.17 5.92 -1.63
C VAL A 54 3.89 5.23 -1.16
N LEU A 55 2.77 5.39 -1.87
CA LEU A 55 1.53 4.69 -1.55
C LEU A 55 1.68 3.16 -1.63
N GLN A 56 2.49 2.68 -2.58
CA GLN A 56 2.76 1.26 -2.75
C GLN A 56 3.59 0.69 -1.59
N ILE A 57 4.65 1.38 -1.15
CA ILE A 57 5.46 0.92 -0.01
C ILE A 57 4.65 0.94 1.29
N LEU A 58 3.82 1.97 1.51
CA LEU A 58 2.94 2.01 2.70
C LEU A 58 1.90 0.88 2.67
N SER A 59 1.31 0.58 1.51
CA SER A 59 0.40 -0.56 1.37
C SER A 59 1.10 -1.89 1.64
N LYS A 60 2.35 -2.05 1.19
CA LYS A 60 3.19 -3.22 1.49
C LYS A 60 3.47 -3.32 3.00
N MET A 61 3.77 -2.21 3.65
CA MET A 61 4.02 -2.16 5.09
C MET A 61 2.79 -2.60 5.91
N VAL A 62 1.58 -2.20 5.52
CA VAL A 62 0.33 -2.68 6.14
C VAL A 62 0.20 -4.19 6.00
N LYS A 63 0.39 -4.71 4.78
CA LYS A 63 0.30 -6.15 4.52
C LYS A 63 1.28 -6.98 5.37
N GLN A 64 2.54 -6.55 5.45
CA GLN A 64 3.55 -7.23 6.26
C GLN A 64 3.15 -7.30 7.74
N ARG A 65 2.56 -6.23 8.27
CA ARG A 65 2.08 -6.18 9.66
C ARG A 65 0.84 -7.04 9.87
N GLN A 66 -0.08 -7.11 8.90
CA GLN A 66 -1.23 -8.01 8.96
C GLN A 66 -0.79 -9.48 8.99
N GLU A 67 0.22 -9.84 8.18
CA GLU A 67 0.82 -11.18 8.16
C GLU A 67 1.54 -11.50 9.49
N SER A 68 2.29 -10.54 10.04
CA SER A 68 2.91 -10.66 11.38
C SER A 68 1.88 -10.81 12.49
N ALA A 69 0.85 -9.96 12.51
CA ALA A 69 -0.21 -9.97 13.52
C ALA A 69 -0.90 -11.34 13.59
N LYS A 70 -1.28 -11.87 12.42
CA LYS A 70 -1.88 -13.21 12.30
C LYS A 70 -0.93 -14.30 12.82
N THR A 71 0.35 -14.24 12.45
CA THR A 71 1.36 -15.20 12.91
C THR A 71 1.52 -15.15 14.44
N TYR A 72 1.51 -13.95 15.03
CA TYR A 72 1.58 -13.77 16.48
C TYR A 72 0.32 -14.27 17.20
N GLU A 73 -0.87 -14.00 16.65
CA GLU A 73 -2.13 -14.55 17.16
C GLU A 73 -2.13 -16.07 17.17
N GLU A 74 -1.76 -16.70 16.05
CA GLU A 74 -1.65 -18.16 15.92
C GLU A 74 -0.64 -18.75 16.92
N GLY A 75 0.42 -17.99 17.25
CA GLY A 75 1.41 -18.34 18.26
C GLY A 75 1.04 -18.00 19.71
N GLY A 76 -0.16 -17.47 19.98
CA GLY A 76 -0.61 -17.05 21.31
C GLY A 76 0.07 -15.80 21.86
N ARG A 77 0.74 -15.01 21.01
CA ARG A 77 1.46 -13.78 21.35
C ARG A 77 0.61 -12.53 21.05
N LEU A 78 -0.53 -12.43 21.74
CA LEU A 78 -1.51 -11.36 21.52
C LEU A 78 -0.94 -9.95 21.76
N ASP A 79 0.04 -9.81 22.65
CA ASP A 79 0.77 -8.57 22.93
C ASP A 79 1.49 -8.03 21.68
N LEU A 80 2.12 -8.93 20.92
CA LEU A 80 2.81 -8.58 19.69
C LEU A 80 1.83 -8.31 18.55
N ALA A 81 0.76 -9.11 18.45
CA ALA A 81 -0.30 -8.90 17.46
C ALA A 81 -0.96 -7.51 17.63
N GLU A 82 -1.25 -7.11 18.87
CA GLU A 82 -1.81 -5.79 19.16
C GLU A 82 -0.88 -4.65 18.72
N GLY A 83 0.43 -4.81 18.92
CA GLY A 83 1.43 -3.85 18.44
C GLY A 83 1.39 -3.68 16.92
N GLU A 84 1.35 -4.79 16.17
CA GLU A 84 1.25 -4.76 14.71
C GLU A 84 -0.05 -4.06 14.23
N LEU A 85 -1.18 -4.32 14.90
CA LEU A 85 -2.47 -3.70 14.59
C LEU A 85 -2.46 -2.19 14.82
N LYS A 86 -1.82 -1.71 15.89
CA LYS A 86 -1.69 -0.27 16.15
C LYS A 86 -0.78 0.40 15.12
N GLU A 87 0.30 -0.25 14.70
CA GLU A 87 1.13 0.26 13.61
C GLU A 87 0.36 0.35 12.30
N ILE A 88 -0.50 -0.63 11.98
CA ILE A 88 -1.38 -0.59 10.81
C ILE A 88 -2.26 0.67 10.84
N THR A 89 -2.92 0.95 11.98
CA THR A 89 -3.77 2.14 12.11
C THR A 89 -3.01 3.43 11.80
N VAL A 90 -1.77 3.57 12.29
CA VAL A 90 -0.95 4.76 12.00
C VAL A 90 -0.59 4.87 10.52
N ILE A 91 -0.31 3.75 9.84
CA ILE A 91 0.03 3.77 8.41
C ILE A 91 -1.21 4.07 7.56
N GLU A 92 -2.38 3.56 7.94
CA GLU A 92 -3.65 3.76 7.23
C GLU A 92 -4.09 5.23 7.19
N ASP A 93 -3.70 6.06 8.16
CA ASP A 93 -3.90 7.52 8.12
C ASP A 93 -3.31 8.18 6.86
N PHE A 94 -2.33 7.53 6.23
CA PHE A 94 -1.61 8.03 5.06
C PHE A 94 -1.97 7.28 3.77
N LEU A 95 -2.92 6.35 3.84
CA LEU A 95 -3.44 5.62 2.69
C LEU A 95 -4.84 6.11 2.34
N PRO A 96 -5.22 6.08 1.05
CA PRO A 96 -6.61 6.23 0.68
C PRO A 96 -7.41 5.02 1.15
N ARG A 97 -8.73 5.21 1.34
CA ARG A 97 -9.64 4.16 1.80
C ARG A 97 -9.46 2.90 0.93
N LYS A 98 -9.29 1.75 1.58
CA LYS A 98 -9.29 0.46 0.89
C LYS A 98 -10.67 0.19 0.29
N LEU A 99 -10.67 -0.38 -0.91
CA LEU A 99 -11.88 -0.88 -1.54
C LEU A 99 -12.28 -2.22 -0.91
N SER A 100 -13.58 -2.47 -0.81
CA SER A 100 -14.11 -3.80 -0.52
C SER A 100 -13.96 -4.74 -1.72
N ASP A 101 -14.15 -6.05 -1.53
CA ASP A 101 -14.07 -7.04 -2.61
C ASP A 101 -15.06 -6.74 -3.76
N ASP A 102 -16.27 -6.27 -3.42
CA ASP A 102 -17.29 -5.87 -4.39
C ASP A 102 -16.85 -4.62 -5.19
N GLU A 103 -16.26 -3.63 -4.49
CA GLU A 103 -15.74 -2.42 -5.12
C GLU A 103 -14.50 -2.70 -5.99
N ILE A 104 -13.65 -3.64 -5.57
CA ILE A 104 -12.52 -4.13 -6.37
C ILE A 104 -13.05 -4.80 -7.63
N THR A 105 -14.05 -5.67 -7.51
CA THR A 105 -14.66 -6.36 -8.65
C THR A 105 -15.24 -5.35 -9.64
N ALA A 106 -16.01 -4.37 -9.14
CA ALA A 106 -16.57 -3.30 -9.96
C ALA A 106 -15.47 -2.44 -10.64
N ALA A 107 -14.38 -2.14 -9.92
CA ALA A 107 -13.25 -1.42 -10.48
C ALA A 107 -12.55 -2.19 -11.61
N ILE A 108 -12.39 -3.51 -11.45
CA ILE A 108 -11.84 -4.40 -12.49
C ILE A 108 -12.75 -4.36 -13.72
N ASP A 109 -14.05 -4.54 -13.56
CA ASP A 109 -15.02 -4.51 -14.66
C ASP A 109 -14.99 -3.19 -15.43
N ALA A 110 -14.96 -2.08 -14.70
CA ALA A 110 -14.90 -0.75 -15.28
C ALA A 110 -13.62 -0.56 -16.11
N VAL A 111 -12.45 -0.95 -15.58
CA VAL A 111 -11.18 -0.82 -16.30
C VAL A 111 -11.11 -1.77 -17.49
N VAL A 112 -11.60 -3.01 -17.37
CA VAL A 112 -11.69 -3.97 -18.49
C VAL A 112 -12.49 -3.38 -19.65
N ALA A 113 -13.65 -2.80 -19.37
CA ALA A 113 -14.50 -2.16 -20.37
C ALA A 113 -13.81 -0.93 -21.00
N GLU A 114 -13.20 -0.08 -20.18
CA GLU A 114 -12.51 1.15 -20.63
C GLU A 114 -11.33 0.87 -21.56
N VAL A 115 -10.51 -0.14 -21.24
CA VAL A 115 -9.33 -0.49 -22.06
C VAL A 115 -9.65 -1.47 -23.18
N GLY A 116 -10.92 -1.89 -23.30
CA GLY A 116 -11.39 -2.86 -24.30
C GLY A 116 -10.70 -4.22 -24.17
N ALA A 117 -10.38 -4.65 -22.95
CA ALA A 117 -9.70 -5.92 -22.72
C ALA A 117 -10.67 -7.09 -22.94
N SER A 118 -10.26 -8.07 -23.75
CA SER A 118 -11.10 -9.23 -24.08
C SER A 118 -10.40 -10.57 -23.85
N SER A 119 -9.14 -10.56 -23.42
CA SER A 119 -8.38 -11.79 -23.17
C SER A 119 -7.28 -11.56 -22.16
N ILE A 120 -6.70 -12.66 -21.66
CA ILE A 120 -5.54 -12.62 -20.76
C ILE A 120 -4.34 -11.86 -21.34
N ARG A 121 -4.25 -11.69 -22.67
CA ARG A 121 -3.20 -10.89 -23.31
C ARG A 121 -3.27 -9.41 -22.93
N ASP A 122 -4.45 -8.92 -22.55
CA ASP A 122 -4.69 -7.54 -22.14
C ASP A 122 -4.49 -7.31 -20.64
N MET A 123 -4.09 -8.35 -19.89
CA MET A 123 -3.81 -8.28 -18.45
C MET A 123 -2.93 -7.07 -18.09
N GLY A 124 -1.85 -6.83 -18.84
CA GLY A 124 -0.95 -5.71 -18.59
C GLY A 124 -1.63 -4.34 -18.70
N LYS A 125 -2.57 -4.18 -19.65
CA LYS A 125 -3.34 -2.94 -19.82
C LYS A 125 -4.31 -2.73 -18.67
N VAL A 126 -5.03 -3.77 -18.28
CA VAL A 126 -5.98 -3.72 -17.15
C VAL A 126 -5.24 -3.40 -15.85
N MET A 127 -4.13 -4.09 -15.58
CA MET A 127 -3.29 -3.80 -14.41
C MET A 127 -2.72 -2.38 -14.43
N GLY A 128 -2.33 -1.87 -15.60
CA GLY A 128 -1.89 -0.49 -15.77
C GLY A 128 -2.99 0.52 -15.44
N GLY A 129 -4.21 0.31 -15.95
CA GLY A 129 -5.36 1.17 -15.66
C GLY A 129 -5.76 1.16 -14.18
N LEU A 130 -5.76 -0.03 -13.55
CA LEU A 130 -6.04 -0.15 -12.13
C LEU A 130 -5.00 0.56 -11.27
N LYS A 131 -3.70 0.44 -11.59
CA LYS A 131 -2.64 1.18 -10.90
C LYS A 131 -2.80 2.69 -11.05
N ALA A 132 -3.14 3.18 -12.25
CA ALA A 132 -3.33 4.61 -12.47
C ALA A 132 -4.46 5.21 -11.61
N LYS A 133 -5.53 4.44 -11.35
CA LYS A 133 -6.74 4.94 -10.67
C LYS A 133 -6.83 4.60 -9.19
N TYR A 134 -6.27 3.47 -8.78
CA TYR A 134 -6.52 2.86 -7.47
C TYR A 134 -5.25 2.53 -6.68
N THR A 135 -4.11 3.17 -7.01
CA THR A 135 -2.89 3.00 -6.20
C THR A 135 -3.15 3.33 -4.74
N GLY A 136 -2.74 2.41 -3.85
CA GLY A 136 -2.96 2.53 -2.42
C GLY A 136 -4.33 2.04 -1.93
N GLN A 137 -5.31 1.78 -2.81
CA GLN A 137 -6.68 1.39 -2.44
C GLN A 137 -6.95 -0.11 -2.54
N MET A 138 -6.07 -0.88 -3.18
CA MET A 138 -6.20 -2.34 -3.35
C MET A 138 -4.82 -3.02 -3.29
N ASP A 139 -4.78 -4.31 -2.95
CA ASP A 139 -3.56 -5.12 -3.06
C ASP A 139 -3.44 -5.69 -4.49
N PHE A 140 -2.56 -5.09 -5.29
CA PHE A 140 -2.34 -5.54 -6.67
C PHE A 140 -1.78 -6.97 -6.79
N GLY A 141 -1.18 -7.52 -5.72
CA GLY A 141 -0.80 -8.93 -5.66
C GLY A 141 -2.00 -9.86 -5.60
N GLN A 142 -3.06 -9.48 -4.88
CA GLN A 142 -4.32 -10.22 -4.80
C GLN A 142 -5.20 -9.98 -6.04
N VAL A 143 -5.31 -8.72 -6.46
CA VAL A 143 -6.14 -8.29 -7.63
C VAL A 143 -5.70 -8.97 -8.92
N GLY A 144 -4.41 -9.28 -9.09
CA GLY A 144 -3.92 -9.99 -10.28
C GLY A 144 -4.63 -11.32 -10.54
N GLY A 145 -4.99 -12.06 -9.48
CA GLY A 145 -5.78 -13.29 -9.58
C GLY A 145 -7.22 -13.03 -10.05
N MET A 146 -7.86 -11.99 -9.52
CA MET A 146 -9.23 -11.59 -9.87
C MET A 146 -9.32 -11.12 -11.33
N VAL A 147 -8.38 -10.28 -11.77
CA VAL A 147 -8.29 -9.83 -13.17
C VAL A 147 -8.08 -11.03 -14.11
N LYS A 148 -7.23 -11.99 -13.71
CA LYS A 148 -6.97 -13.19 -14.52
C LYS A 148 -8.23 -14.02 -14.69
N ALA A 149 -8.96 -14.26 -13.60
CA ALA A 149 -10.22 -14.97 -13.64
C ALA A 149 -11.23 -14.25 -14.54
N ARG A 150 -11.29 -12.91 -14.46
CA ARG A 150 -12.22 -12.09 -15.23
C ARG A 150 -11.94 -12.08 -16.74
N LEU A 151 -10.68 -12.15 -17.14
CA LEU A 151 -10.23 -12.15 -18.55
C LEU A 151 -10.15 -13.55 -19.19
N ASN A 152 -10.43 -14.60 -18.41
CA ASN A 152 -10.42 -16.00 -18.85
C ASN A 152 -11.83 -16.61 -18.88
N GLN A 153 -12.86 -15.75 -18.78
CA GLN A 153 -14.26 -16.08 -19.07
C GLN A 153 -14.55 -15.93 -20.56
#